data_AF-A0A0E3SZ10-F1
#
_entry.id   AF-A0A0E3SZ10-F1
#
_cell.length_a   1.000
_cell.length_b   1.000
_cell.length_c   1.000
_cell.angle_alpha   90.00
_cell.angle_beta   90.00
_cell.angle_gamma   90.00
#
_symmetry.space_group_name_H-M   'P 1'
#
loop_
_entity.id
_entity.type
_entity.pdbx_description
1 polymer ?
#
loop_
_entity_poly.entity_id
_entity_poly.type
_entity_poly.pdbx_seq_one_letter_code
_entity_poly.pdbx_strand_id
1 'polypeptide(L)'
;VFCIGGFDGVEYLNSMELLDISQQCWRMCTPMSTKKAYFGSAVLNNFLYVFGGNNYDYKALFETEVYDRLRDVWYVSSNLNIPRRNNCGVTSNGRIYCIGGYDGSSIIPNVEAYDHRMKAWVEVAPLNTPRSSAMCVAFDNKIYVIGGTNGERLNSIEVYEEKMNKWEQFPYALLEARSSGAAFNYLNQIYVVGGIDNEHNILDSVEQ
;
A
#
# COMPACT_ATOMS: atom_id res chain seq x y z
N VAL A 1 -5.77 -6.57 14.98
CA VAL A 1 -5.15 -5.65 13.99
C VAL A 1 -3.64 -5.84 14.05
N PHE A 2 -2.94 -5.88 12.92
CA PHE A 2 -1.48 -5.97 12.90
C PHE A 2 -0.86 -4.60 12.65
N CYS A 3 0.21 -4.28 13.39
CA CYS A 3 1.15 -3.20 13.11
C CYS A 3 2.49 -3.85 12.75
N ILE A 4 3.15 -3.40 11.66
CA ILE A 4 4.27 -4.13 11.07
C ILE A 4 5.32 -3.13 10.60
N GLY A 5 6.59 -3.36 10.93
CA GLY A 5 7.72 -2.60 10.43
C GLY A 5 7.61 -1.10 10.72
N GLY A 6 8.08 -0.28 9.77
CA GLY A 6 8.06 1.17 9.89
C GLY A 6 9.42 1.77 10.25
N PHE A 7 9.42 3.04 10.63
CA PHE A 7 10.61 3.81 10.99
C PHE A 7 10.29 4.65 12.23
N ASP A 8 11.09 4.53 13.27
CA ASP A 8 10.85 5.19 14.58
C ASP A 8 11.54 6.56 14.72
N GLY A 9 12.14 7.06 13.64
CA GLY A 9 12.98 8.26 13.64
C GLY A 9 14.47 7.97 13.75
N VAL A 10 14.86 6.74 14.12
CA VAL A 10 16.24 6.30 14.32
C VAL A 10 16.57 5.11 13.42
N GLU A 11 15.74 4.07 13.45
CA GLU A 11 15.93 2.84 12.70
C GLU A 11 14.68 2.33 11.98
N TYR A 12 14.93 1.56 10.92
CA TYR A 12 13.89 0.77 10.28
C TYR A 12 13.56 -0.43 11.16
N LEU A 13 12.27 -0.72 11.30
CA LEU A 13 11.77 -1.79 12.15
C LEU A 13 11.43 -3.03 11.32
N ASN A 14 11.56 -4.19 11.94
CA ASN A 14 11.00 -5.45 11.46
C ASN A 14 10.00 -6.06 12.46
N SER A 15 9.71 -5.35 13.55
CA SER A 15 8.76 -5.79 14.56
C SER A 15 7.36 -5.96 13.96
N MET A 16 6.59 -6.87 14.55
CA MET A 16 5.17 -6.99 14.29
C MET A 16 4.44 -7.09 15.62
N GLU A 17 3.39 -6.30 15.76
CA GLU A 17 2.54 -6.27 16.94
C GLU A 17 1.09 -6.58 16.54
N LEU A 18 0.40 -7.30 17.41
CA LEU A 18 -1.01 -7.60 17.29
C LEU A 18 -1.78 -6.88 18.40
N LEU A 19 -2.74 -6.05 17.99
CA LEU A 19 -3.80 -5.60 18.89
C LEU A 19 -4.85 -6.69 19.02
N ASP A 20 -4.90 -7.32 20.19
CA ASP A 20 -5.98 -8.20 20.62
C ASP A 20 -7.11 -7.35 21.22
N ILE A 21 -8.18 -7.17 20.44
CA ILE A 21 -9.33 -6.36 20.84
C ILE A 21 -10.08 -6.98 22.03
N SER A 22 -10.12 -8.31 22.11
CA SER A 22 -10.83 -9.00 23.19
C SER A 22 -10.12 -8.82 24.53
N GLN A 23 -8.80 -8.74 24.52
CA GLN A 23 -7.96 -8.60 25.70
C GLN A 23 -7.46 -7.17 25.93
N GLN A 24 -7.79 -6.24 25.03
CA GLN A 24 -7.39 -4.84 25.07
C GLN A 24 -5.87 -4.65 25.28
N CYS A 25 -5.06 -5.48 24.61
CA CYS A 25 -3.61 -5.44 24.75
C CYS A 25 -2.89 -5.61 23.41
N TRP A 26 -1.71 -5.01 23.33
CA TRP A 26 -0.75 -5.29 22.26
C TRP A 26 0.14 -6.47 22.63
N ARG A 27 0.47 -7.29 21.63
CA ARG A 27 1.33 -8.45 21.77
C ARG A 27 2.34 -8.49 20.65
N MET A 28 3.58 -8.81 20.99
CA MET A 28 4.61 -9.11 19.98
C MET A 28 4.24 -10.37 19.21
N CYS A 29 4.46 -10.34 17.90
CA CYS A 29 4.40 -11.49 17.00
C CYS A 29 5.78 -11.74 16.40
N THR A 30 5.95 -12.85 15.68
CA THR A 30 7.20 -13.12 14.94
C THR A 30 7.52 -11.96 14.00
N PRO A 31 8.72 -11.35 14.11
CA PRO A 31 9.10 -10.22 13.27
C PRO A 31 9.37 -10.64 11.82
N MET A 32 9.30 -9.68 10.89
CA MET A 32 9.78 -9.88 9.52
C MET A 32 11.28 -10.18 9.51
N SER A 33 11.76 -10.79 8.43
CA SER A 33 13.20 -11.05 8.25
C SER A 33 13.96 -9.75 7.95
N THR A 34 13.29 -8.79 7.29
CA THR A 34 13.90 -7.54 6.83
C THR A 34 13.36 -6.34 7.61
N LYS A 35 14.25 -5.51 8.14
CA LYS A 35 13.93 -4.16 8.64
C LYS A 35 13.60 -3.24 7.47
N LYS A 36 12.36 -2.74 7.40
CA LYS A 36 11.91 -1.88 6.30
C LYS A 36 10.70 -1.03 6.66
N ALA A 37 10.52 0.04 5.91
CA ALA A 37 9.35 0.93 5.97
C ALA A 37 8.87 1.25 4.55
N TYR A 38 7.77 2.01 4.45
CA TYR A 38 7.24 2.54 3.18
C TYR A 38 6.87 1.45 2.16
N PHE A 39 6.56 0.25 2.62
CA PHE A 39 6.16 -0.88 1.81
C PHE A 39 4.64 -0.90 1.62
N GLY A 40 4.18 -1.63 0.60
CA GLY A 40 2.79 -2.01 0.48
C GLY A 40 2.49 -3.24 1.34
N SER A 41 1.26 -3.33 1.84
CA SER A 41 0.78 -4.53 2.51
C SER A 41 -0.65 -4.86 2.11
N ALA A 42 -1.01 -6.13 2.15
CA ALA A 42 -2.35 -6.61 1.82
C ALA A 42 -2.62 -7.99 2.42
N VAL A 43 -3.89 -8.38 2.54
CA VAL A 43 -4.29 -9.69 3.07
C VAL A 43 -5.03 -10.48 2.01
N LEU A 44 -4.54 -11.69 1.70
CA LEU A 44 -5.18 -12.61 0.77
C LEU A 44 -5.19 -14.03 1.36
N ASN A 45 -6.35 -14.68 1.35
CA ASN A 45 -6.52 -16.06 1.83
C ASN A 45 -5.97 -16.29 3.25
N ASN A 46 -6.17 -15.34 4.17
CA ASN A 46 -5.64 -15.33 5.55
C ASN A 46 -4.12 -15.22 5.69
N PHE A 47 -3.41 -14.94 4.60
CA PHE A 47 -1.98 -14.60 4.63
C PHE A 47 -1.81 -13.09 4.49
N LEU A 48 -0.86 -12.56 5.26
CA LEU A 48 -0.49 -11.16 5.23
C LEU A 48 0.76 -11.00 4.38
N TYR A 49 0.65 -10.19 3.34
CA TYR A 49 1.73 -9.91 2.39
C TYR A 49 2.30 -8.53 2.66
N VAL A 50 3.62 -8.45 2.63
CA VAL A 50 4.39 -7.19 2.68
C VAL A 50 5.33 -7.17 1.49
N PHE A 51 5.30 -6.11 0.70
CA PHE A 51 6.05 -6.04 -0.57
C PHE A 51 6.61 -4.64 -0.84
N GLY A 52 7.85 -4.62 -1.32
CA GLY A 52 8.59 -3.38 -1.58
C GLY A 52 9.05 -2.68 -0.31
N GLY A 53 9.08 -1.35 -0.36
CA GLY A 53 9.59 -0.49 0.70
C GLY A 53 11.08 -0.17 0.55
N ASN A 54 11.70 0.31 1.62
CA ASN A 54 13.15 0.52 1.68
C ASN A 54 13.71 0.32 3.09
N ASN A 55 15.03 0.17 3.14
CA ASN A 55 15.85 0.07 4.34
C ASN A 55 17.03 1.08 4.27
N TYR A 56 18.09 0.84 5.05
CA TYR A 56 19.22 1.77 5.26
C TYR A 56 20.00 2.17 4.00
N ASP A 57 19.97 1.36 2.93
CA ASP A 57 20.69 1.68 1.70
C ASP A 57 19.95 2.72 0.83
N TYR A 58 18.78 3.19 1.29
CA TYR A 58 17.85 4.05 0.53
C TYR A 58 17.45 3.48 -0.84
N LYS A 59 17.70 2.19 -1.07
CA LYS A 59 17.28 1.48 -2.27
C LYS A 59 15.85 1.03 -2.12
N ALA A 60 15.09 1.20 -3.20
CA ALA A 60 13.78 0.58 -3.31
C ALA A 60 13.95 -0.95 -3.32
N LEU A 61 13.10 -1.64 -2.56
CA LEU A 61 13.10 -3.10 -2.42
C LEU A 61 12.08 -3.71 -3.38
N PHE A 62 12.28 -4.96 -3.76
CA PHE A 62 11.35 -5.73 -4.60
C PHE A 62 10.80 -6.97 -3.85
N GLU A 63 11.34 -7.26 -2.68
CA GLU A 63 11.08 -8.47 -1.93
C GLU A 63 9.62 -8.51 -1.45
N THR A 64 9.02 -9.69 -1.53
CA THR A 64 7.71 -9.98 -0.93
C THR A 64 7.88 -10.98 0.20
N GLU A 65 7.51 -10.57 1.42
CA GLU A 65 7.44 -11.44 2.60
C GLU A 65 5.98 -11.74 2.92
N VAL A 66 5.70 -13.00 3.29
CA VAL A 66 4.36 -13.48 3.59
C VAL A 66 4.33 -14.07 4.98
N TYR A 67 3.37 -13.63 5.78
CA TYR A 67 3.12 -14.13 7.12
C TYR A 67 1.95 -15.11 7.13
N ASP A 68 2.24 -16.32 7.59
CA ASP A 68 1.24 -17.32 7.93
C ASP A 68 0.86 -17.18 9.40
N ARG A 69 -0.33 -16.63 9.63
CA ARG A 69 -0.84 -16.43 10.98
C ARG A 69 -1.06 -17.72 11.76
N LEU A 70 -1.40 -18.82 11.11
CA LEU A 70 -1.68 -20.09 11.80
C LEU A 70 -0.39 -20.75 12.29
N ARG A 71 0.72 -20.56 11.56
CA ARG A 71 2.03 -21.10 11.89
C ARG A 71 2.93 -20.10 12.63
N ASP A 72 2.54 -18.83 12.67
CA ASP A 72 3.32 -17.72 13.23
C ASP A 72 4.72 -17.60 12.61
N VAL A 73 4.82 -17.76 11.30
CA VAL A 73 6.08 -17.70 10.55
C VAL A 73 5.99 -16.78 9.35
N TRP A 74 7.12 -16.16 9.02
CA TRP A 74 7.34 -15.46 7.77
C TRP A 74 8.08 -16.33 6.78
N TYR A 75 7.79 -16.17 5.49
CA TYR A 75 8.56 -16.76 4.40
C TYR A 75 8.61 -15.82 3.19
N VAL A 76 9.62 -16.01 2.35
CA VAL A 76 9.79 -15.25 1.11
C VAL A 76 8.86 -15.81 0.04
N SER A 77 8.17 -14.93 -0.68
CA SER A 77 7.35 -15.24 -1.86
C SER A 77 8.01 -14.63 -3.10
N SER A 78 7.42 -14.85 -4.27
CA SER A 78 7.84 -14.23 -5.52
C SER A 78 7.90 -12.71 -5.39
N ASN A 79 8.99 -12.15 -5.89
CA ASN A 79 9.31 -10.74 -5.82
C ASN A 79 8.53 -9.92 -6.86
N LEU A 80 8.38 -8.63 -6.58
CA LEU A 80 7.96 -7.64 -7.57
C LEU A 80 8.96 -7.61 -8.73
N ASN A 81 8.48 -7.31 -9.94
CA ASN A 81 9.35 -7.12 -11.10
C ASN A 81 10.08 -5.77 -11.04
N ILE A 82 9.48 -4.77 -10.40
CA ILE A 82 10.07 -3.43 -10.24
C ILE A 82 10.26 -3.14 -8.75
N PRO A 83 11.49 -2.90 -8.28
CA PRO A 83 11.74 -2.44 -6.92
C PRO A 83 11.04 -1.11 -6.70
N ARG A 84 10.35 -0.96 -5.57
CA ARG A 84 9.62 0.27 -5.26
C ARG A 84 9.40 0.47 -3.78
N ARG A 85 9.36 1.73 -3.36
CA ARG A 85 8.90 2.20 -2.04
C ARG A 85 7.76 3.19 -2.19
N ASN A 86 7.10 3.54 -1.10
CA ASN A 86 5.94 4.44 -1.06
C ASN A 86 4.81 3.99 -2.01
N ASN A 87 4.77 2.70 -2.34
CA ASN A 87 3.70 2.09 -3.11
C ASN A 87 2.52 1.81 -2.16
N CYS A 88 1.32 1.79 -2.72
CA CYS A 88 0.14 1.39 -1.97
C CYS A 88 -0.23 -0.06 -2.32
N GLY A 89 -0.82 -0.76 -1.35
CA GLY A 89 -1.14 -2.18 -1.42
C GLY A 89 -2.61 -2.43 -1.11
N VAL A 90 -3.30 -3.21 -1.95
CA VAL A 90 -4.73 -3.51 -1.76
C VAL A 90 -5.08 -4.89 -2.30
N THR A 91 -6.04 -5.55 -1.66
CA THR A 91 -6.63 -6.80 -2.19
C THR A 91 -7.98 -6.50 -2.84
N SER A 92 -8.16 -6.98 -4.06
CA SER A 92 -9.44 -6.90 -4.79
C SER A 92 -9.62 -8.17 -5.62
N ASN A 93 -10.85 -8.70 -5.68
CA ASN A 93 -11.22 -9.86 -6.50
C ASN A 93 -10.27 -11.08 -6.41
N GLY A 94 -9.71 -11.33 -5.22
CA GLY A 94 -8.81 -12.47 -4.98
C GLY A 94 -7.37 -12.28 -5.45
N ARG A 95 -6.97 -11.05 -5.78
CA ARG A 95 -5.60 -10.65 -6.13
C ARG A 95 -5.12 -9.52 -5.24
N ILE A 96 -3.81 -9.43 -5.05
CA ILE A 96 -3.16 -8.28 -4.40
C ILE A 96 -2.60 -7.37 -5.48
N TYR A 97 -2.72 -6.07 -5.29
CA TYR A 97 -2.20 -5.06 -6.20
C TYR A 97 -1.15 -4.22 -5.48
N CYS A 98 -0.03 -4.00 -6.16
CA CYS A 98 1.04 -3.10 -5.78
C CYS A 98 1.04 -1.95 -6.77
N ILE A 99 0.68 -0.75 -6.31
CA ILE A 99 0.30 0.35 -7.19
C ILE A 99 1.24 1.54 -6.99
N GLY A 100 1.84 2.00 -8.09
CA GLY A 100 2.71 3.17 -8.13
C GLY A 100 3.97 3.00 -7.28
N GLY A 101 4.42 4.09 -6.67
CA GLY A 101 5.60 4.17 -5.82
C GLY A 101 6.77 4.92 -6.47
N TYR A 102 7.92 4.81 -5.83
CA TYR A 102 9.21 5.34 -6.29
C TYR A 102 10.21 4.20 -6.43
N ASP A 103 10.81 4.05 -7.61
CA ASP A 103 11.67 2.90 -7.96
C ASP A 103 13.15 3.06 -7.57
N GLY A 104 13.50 4.19 -6.94
CA GLY A 104 14.89 4.57 -6.67
C GLY A 104 15.42 5.64 -7.63
N SER A 105 14.72 5.89 -8.74
CA SER A 105 15.07 6.90 -9.75
C SER A 105 13.90 7.86 -10.03
N SER A 106 12.69 7.34 -10.20
CA SER A 106 11.50 8.09 -10.62
C SER A 106 10.23 7.63 -9.89
N ILE A 107 9.21 8.51 -9.88
CA ILE A 107 7.86 8.14 -9.46
C ILE A 107 7.20 7.42 -10.64
N ILE A 108 6.72 6.20 -10.40
CA ILE A 108 6.29 5.29 -11.48
C ILE A 108 4.77 5.13 -11.51
N PRO A 109 4.18 4.92 -12.70
CA PRO A 109 2.76 4.58 -12.84
C PRO A 109 2.50 3.07 -12.81
N ASN A 110 3.55 2.22 -12.83
CA ASN A 110 3.41 0.78 -12.96
C ASN A 110 2.56 0.18 -11.85
N VAL A 111 1.75 -0.81 -12.21
CA VAL A 111 0.93 -1.58 -11.28
C VAL A 111 1.21 -3.06 -11.50
N GLU A 112 1.47 -3.77 -10.41
CA GLU A 112 1.67 -5.21 -10.44
C GLU A 112 0.57 -5.90 -9.62
N ALA A 113 0.01 -6.98 -10.16
CA ALA A 113 -0.97 -7.81 -9.48
C ALA A 113 -0.34 -9.17 -9.12
N TYR A 114 -0.42 -9.57 -7.86
CA TYR A 114 -0.03 -10.90 -7.43
C TYR A 114 -1.19 -11.88 -7.69
N ASP A 115 -0.95 -12.84 -8.57
CA ASP A 115 -1.86 -13.96 -8.81
C ASP A 115 -1.44 -15.14 -7.93
N HIS A 116 -2.25 -15.45 -6.91
CA HIS A 116 -1.97 -16.56 -5.98
C HIS A 116 -1.95 -17.94 -6.67
N ARG A 117 -2.66 -18.11 -7.79
CA ARG A 117 -2.67 -19.38 -8.54
C ARG A 117 -1.35 -19.55 -9.29
N MET A 118 -0.83 -18.47 -9.87
CA MET A 118 0.46 -18.46 -10.56
C MET A 118 1.64 -18.32 -9.58
N LYS A 119 1.38 -17.87 -8.35
CA LYS A 119 2.38 -17.49 -7.35
C LYS A 119 3.38 -16.49 -7.94
N ALA A 120 2.91 -15.49 -8.66
CA ALA A 120 3.76 -14.53 -9.35
C ALA A 120 3.10 -13.14 -9.40
N TRP A 121 3.95 -12.12 -9.46
CA TRP A 121 3.52 -10.76 -9.79
C TRP A 121 3.50 -10.59 -11.30
N VAL A 122 2.40 -10.07 -11.83
CA VAL A 122 2.23 -9.75 -13.24
C VAL A 122 1.91 -8.26 -13.39
N GLU A 123 2.49 -7.62 -14.39
CA GLU A 123 2.12 -6.24 -14.71
C GLU A 123 0.69 -6.19 -15.25
N VAL A 124 -0.06 -5.19 -14.76
CA VAL A 124 -1.39 -4.81 -15.27
C VAL A 124 -1.34 -3.39 -15.80
N ALA A 125 -2.46 -2.84 -16.28
CA ALA A 125 -2.46 -1.49 -16.82
C ALA A 125 -1.89 -0.48 -15.81
N PRO A 126 -0.97 0.40 -16.24
CA PRO A 126 -0.38 1.41 -15.39
C PRO A 126 -1.39 2.52 -15.10
N LEU A 127 -1.17 3.26 -14.02
CA LEU A 127 -1.89 4.50 -13.73
C LEU A 127 -1.73 5.51 -14.88
N ASN A 128 -2.72 6.37 -15.09
CA ASN A 128 -2.61 7.48 -16.04
C ASN A 128 -1.65 8.55 -15.51
N THR A 129 -1.63 8.76 -14.19
CA THR A 129 -0.69 9.66 -13.51
C THR A 129 0.24 8.84 -12.61
N PRO A 130 1.57 8.96 -12.71
CA PRO A 130 2.50 8.34 -11.76
C PRO A 130 2.27 8.85 -10.34
N ARG A 131 2.29 7.97 -9.33
CA ARG A 131 1.97 8.35 -7.94
C ARG A 131 2.88 7.64 -6.95
N SER A 132 3.51 8.40 -6.06
CA SER A 132 4.14 7.92 -4.82
C SER A 132 3.32 8.35 -3.62
N SER A 133 3.34 7.55 -2.54
CA SER A 133 2.63 7.85 -1.28
C SER A 133 1.13 8.11 -1.48
N ALA A 134 0.53 7.49 -2.50
CA ALA A 134 -0.91 7.51 -2.71
C ALA A 134 -1.60 6.60 -1.72
N MET A 135 -2.90 6.82 -1.57
CA MET A 135 -3.78 5.94 -0.80
C MET A 135 -4.54 5.05 -1.77
N CYS A 136 -4.87 3.82 -1.36
CA CYS A 136 -5.72 2.96 -2.16
C CYS A 136 -6.75 2.22 -1.31
N VAL A 137 -7.89 1.93 -1.93
CA VAL A 137 -8.98 1.19 -1.30
C VAL A 137 -9.72 0.35 -2.35
N ALA A 138 -10.14 -0.85 -1.96
CA ALA A 138 -11.03 -1.67 -2.78
C ALA A 138 -12.48 -1.35 -2.39
N PHE A 139 -13.31 -1.04 -3.38
CA PHE A 139 -14.73 -0.77 -3.18
C PHE A 139 -15.52 -1.15 -4.43
N ASP A 140 -16.65 -1.84 -4.25
CA ASP A 140 -17.54 -2.27 -5.33
C ASP A 140 -16.82 -2.98 -6.50
N ASN A 141 -15.93 -3.93 -6.16
CA ASN A 141 -15.09 -4.69 -7.11
C ASN A 141 -14.15 -3.84 -7.98
N LYS A 142 -13.93 -2.57 -7.61
CA LYS A 142 -12.96 -1.65 -8.22
C LYS A 142 -11.89 -1.27 -7.23
N ILE A 143 -10.78 -0.76 -7.74
CA ILE A 143 -9.71 -0.19 -6.92
C ILE A 143 -9.67 1.31 -7.16
N TYR A 144 -9.69 2.07 -6.07
CA TYR A 144 -9.55 3.51 -6.09
C TYR A 144 -8.15 3.86 -5.61
N VAL A 145 -7.45 4.69 -6.37
CA VAL A 145 -6.17 5.29 -5.99
C VAL A 145 -6.37 6.78 -5.85
N ILE A 146 -6.06 7.30 -4.67
CA ILE A 146 -6.48 8.62 -4.22
C ILE A 146 -5.25 9.41 -3.81
N GLY A 147 -5.14 10.62 -4.35
CA GLY A 147 -4.06 11.55 -4.04
C GLY A 147 -2.66 10.99 -4.33
N GLY A 148 -1.73 11.23 -3.42
CA GLY A 148 -0.31 10.92 -3.59
C GLY A 148 0.47 12.09 -4.15
N THR A 149 1.66 11.83 -4.69
CA THR A 149 2.49 12.85 -5.33
C THR A 149 3.17 12.33 -6.58
N ASN A 150 3.34 13.22 -7.57
CA ASN A 150 4.13 13.01 -8.79
C ASN A 150 5.30 14.02 -8.89
N GLY A 151 5.66 14.66 -7.78
CA GLY A 151 6.46 15.88 -7.72
C GLY A 151 5.67 17.04 -7.11
N GLU A 152 4.37 17.08 -7.39
CA GLU A 152 3.36 17.89 -6.71
C GLU A 152 2.35 16.97 -6.02
N ARG A 153 1.66 17.41 -4.97
CA ARG A 153 0.61 16.57 -4.37
C ARG A 153 -0.65 16.63 -5.19
N LEU A 154 -1.35 15.52 -5.20
CA LEU A 154 -2.53 15.31 -6.03
C LEU A 154 -3.77 15.27 -5.14
N ASN A 155 -4.86 15.83 -5.66
CA ASN A 155 -6.22 15.60 -5.16
C ASN A 155 -7.03 14.67 -6.09
N SER A 156 -6.47 14.33 -7.26
CA SER A 156 -7.13 13.49 -8.25
C SER A 156 -7.25 12.03 -7.79
N ILE A 157 -8.29 11.37 -8.28
CA ILE A 157 -8.60 9.97 -7.99
C ILE A 157 -8.63 9.19 -9.31
N GLU A 158 -8.05 8.00 -9.33
CA GLU A 158 -8.14 7.06 -10.45
C GLU A 158 -8.80 5.76 -10.01
N VAL A 159 -9.61 5.18 -10.89
CA VAL A 159 -10.39 3.96 -10.62
C VAL A 159 -10.00 2.87 -11.61
N TYR A 160 -9.61 1.71 -11.10
CA TYR A 160 -9.29 0.53 -11.89
C TYR A 160 -10.50 -0.39 -12.03
N GLU A 161 -10.77 -0.79 -13.26
CA GLU A 161 -11.71 -1.85 -13.58
C GLU A 161 -10.96 -3.09 -14.09
N GLU A 162 -10.93 -4.15 -13.28
CA GLU A 162 -10.12 -5.34 -13.57
C GLU A 162 -10.53 -6.03 -14.87
N LYS A 163 -11.84 -6.11 -15.16
CA LYS A 163 -12.36 -6.76 -16.38
C LYS A 163 -11.84 -6.10 -17.65
N MET A 164 -11.67 -4.79 -17.62
CA MET A 164 -11.18 -3.99 -18.74
C MET A 164 -9.66 -3.81 -18.70
N ASN A 165 -9.02 -4.18 -17.58
CA ASN A 165 -7.63 -3.88 -17.29
C ASN A 165 -7.29 -2.41 -17.64
N LYS A 166 -8.02 -1.48 -17.02
CA LYS A 166 -7.92 -0.05 -17.35
C LYS A 166 -8.15 0.82 -16.13
N TRP A 167 -7.43 1.93 -16.08
CA TRP A 167 -7.65 3.03 -15.15
C TRP A 167 -8.44 4.16 -15.80
N GLU A 168 -9.44 4.68 -15.08
CA GLU A 168 -10.21 5.85 -15.49
C GLU A 168 -10.13 6.94 -14.44
N GLN A 169 -10.10 8.20 -14.90
CA GLN A 169 -10.13 9.35 -14.02
C GLN A 169 -11.51 9.44 -13.34
N PHE A 170 -11.53 9.48 -12.01
CA PHE A 170 -12.77 9.75 -11.29
C PHE A 170 -13.16 11.22 -11.49
N PRO A 171 -14.46 11.53 -11.70
CA PRO A 171 -14.90 12.89 -12.03
C PRO A 171 -14.79 13.87 -10.86
N TYR A 172 -14.67 13.38 -9.63
CA TYR A 172 -14.49 14.18 -8.43
C TYR A 172 -13.07 14.05 -7.90
N ALA A 173 -12.62 15.06 -7.17
CA ALA A 173 -11.32 15.13 -6.54
C ALA A 173 -11.49 15.41 -5.05
N LEU A 174 -10.44 15.15 -4.29
CA LEU A 174 -10.34 15.64 -2.91
C LEU A 174 -10.39 17.17 -2.89
N LEU A 175 -10.92 17.71 -1.80
CA LEU A 175 -10.90 19.13 -1.51
C LEU A 175 -9.47 19.63 -1.36
N GLU A 176 -8.63 18.84 -0.69
CA GLU A 176 -7.21 19.16 -0.46
C GLU A 176 -6.31 18.11 -1.09
N ALA A 177 -5.30 18.57 -1.84
CA ALA A 177 -4.26 17.70 -2.38
C ALA A 177 -3.41 17.14 -1.23
N ARG A 178 -3.25 15.82 -1.18
CA ARG A 178 -2.60 15.15 -0.05
C ARG A 178 -1.87 13.88 -0.47
N SER A 179 -0.80 13.57 0.27
CA SER A 179 -0.06 12.32 0.18
C SER A 179 0.15 11.72 1.58
N SER A 180 0.54 10.45 1.66
CA SER A 180 0.87 9.77 2.93
C SER A 180 -0.28 9.72 3.96
N GLY A 181 -1.53 9.78 3.49
CA GLY A 181 -2.71 9.54 4.33
C GLY A 181 -3.12 8.07 4.35
N ALA A 182 -4.34 7.80 4.81
CA ALA A 182 -4.96 6.48 4.69
C ALA A 182 -6.34 6.58 4.03
N ALA A 183 -6.69 5.61 3.20
CA ALA A 183 -8.03 5.45 2.65
C ALA A 183 -8.62 4.12 3.10
N PHE A 184 -9.90 4.12 3.46
CA PHE A 184 -10.61 2.90 3.84
C PHE A 184 -12.08 2.96 3.45
N ASN A 185 -12.69 1.80 3.29
CA ASN A 185 -14.11 1.67 3.06
C ASN A 185 -14.85 1.44 4.37
N TYR A 186 -15.93 2.17 4.60
CA TYR A 186 -16.84 1.95 5.73
C TYR A 186 -18.26 2.32 5.31
N LEU A 187 -19.24 1.46 5.60
CA LEU A 187 -20.66 1.68 5.29
C LEU A 187 -20.94 2.14 3.84
N ASN A 188 -20.31 1.48 2.86
CA ASN A 188 -20.41 1.80 1.43
C ASN A 188 -19.91 3.20 1.03
N GLN A 189 -19.02 3.78 1.84
CA GLN A 189 -18.38 5.06 1.56
C GLN A 189 -16.86 4.89 1.67
N ILE A 190 -16.13 5.66 0.87
CA ILE A 190 -14.67 5.73 0.96
C ILE A 190 -14.35 6.92 1.85
N TYR A 191 -13.52 6.71 2.86
CA TYR A 191 -13.00 7.77 3.69
C TYR A 191 -11.52 7.94 3.45
N VAL A 192 -11.06 9.18 3.47
CA VAL A 192 -9.65 9.55 3.40
C VAL A 192 -9.30 10.35 4.64
N VAL A 193 -8.27 9.91 5.37
CA VAL A 193 -7.89 10.51 6.65
C VAL A 193 -6.44 10.97 6.64
N GLY A 194 -6.23 12.18 7.14
CA GLY A 194 -4.93 12.80 7.32
C GLY A 194 -4.11 12.90 6.04
N GLY A 195 -2.80 12.67 6.17
CA GLY A 195 -1.83 12.91 5.11
C GLY A 195 -1.16 14.27 5.24
N ILE A 196 -0.43 14.66 4.20
CA ILE A 196 0.36 15.89 4.18
C ILE A 196 -0.03 16.70 2.95
N ASP A 197 -0.30 18.00 3.14
CA ASP A 197 -0.66 18.94 2.08
C ASP A 197 0.56 19.55 1.36
N ASN A 198 0.32 20.39 0.34
CA ASN A 198 1.38 21.03 -0.44
C ASN A 198 2.35 21.93 0.37
N GLU A 199 1.89 22.44 1.51
CA GLU A 199 2.66 23.30 2.41
C GLU A 199 3.45 22.48 3.44
N HIS A 200 3.40 21.14 3.35
CA HIS A 200 3.99 20.19 4.30
C HIS A 200 3.32 20.18 5.68
N ASN A 201 2.10 20.72 5.79
CA ASN A 201 1.31 20.59 7.01
C ASN A 201 0.72 19.18 7.09
N ILE A 202 0.68 18.64 8.30
CA ILE A 202 -0.03 17.39 8.60
C ILE A 202 -1.52 17.72 8.68
N LEU A 203 -2.32 17.04 7.88
CA LEU A 203 -3.76 17.18 7.87
C LEU A 203 -4.39 16.37 9.01
N ASP A 204 -5.32 16.96 9.74
CA ASP A 204 -6.20 16.30 10.71
C ASP A 204 -7.62 16.08 10.14
N SER A 205 -7.83 16.42 8.86
CA SER A 205 -9.11 16.35 8.16
C SER A 205 -9.46 14.93 7.70
N VAL A 206 -10.77 14.68 7.62
CA VAL A 206 -11.38 13.49 7.01
C VAL A 206 -12.24 13.92 5.83
N GLU A 207 -12.03 13.29 4.68
CA GLU A 207 -12.84 13.47 3.47
C GLU A 207 -13.61 12.18 3.14
N GLN A 208 -14.75 12.31 2.45
CA GLN A 208 -15.66 11.22 2.09
C GLN A 208 -16.10 11.31 0.63
#